data_AF-A0A3N7HQW7-F1
#
_entry.id   AF-A0A3N7HQW7-F1
#
_cell.length_a   1.000
_cell.length_b   1.000
_cell.length_c   1.000
_cell.angle_alpha   90.00
_cell.angle_beta   90.00
_cell.angle_gamma   90.00
#
_symmetry.space_group_name_H-M   'P 1'
#
loop_
_entity.id
_entity.type
_entity.pdbx_description
1 polymer ?
#
loop_
_entity_poly.entity_id
_entity_poly.type
_entity_poly.pdbx_seq_one_letter_code
_entity_poly.pdbx_strand_id
1 'polypeptide(L)'
;MATQAAEVFGSTTFTLLPGSIAGADFPGSYGGDVAGAFPVALDDATARSYVLGGPDGKFLTLPGQTGTPSGAPFPGAYVEVGFGANFAASGLLNIYETGDNAESAQIFLWSDNGGNVQFDVTRGASGRISVDLSSYASTLALIGGTAFTKVGIGGLDLNGASKGFDLDAVSISAVPEPETYALMLAGLGVVGWMARRRRST
;
A
#
# COMPACT_ATOMS: atom_id res chain seq x y z
N MET A 1 14.71 21.33 -0.92
CA MET A 1 14.26 19.93 -0.75
C MET A 1 12.84 20.00 -0.23
N ALA A 2 11.86 19.54 -1.00
CA ALA A 2 10.50 19.37 -0.47
C ALA A 2 10.58 18.27 0.60
N THR A 3 10.17 18.59 1.83
CA THR A 3 9.97 17.59 2.88
C THR A 3 8.94 16.60 2.37
N GLN A 4 9.35 15.34 2.17
CA GLN A 4 8.44 14.23 1.92
C GLN A 4 7.42 14.20 3.05
N ALA A 5 6.12 14.12 2.72
CA ALA A 5 5.09 13.97 3.74
C ALA A 5 5.36 12.72 4.57
N ALA A 6 5.10 12.78 5.88
CA ALA A 6 5.28 11.63 6.75
C ALA A 6 4.40 10.46 6.29
N GLU A 7 5.02 9.29 6.08
CA GLU A 7 4.32 8.03 5.80
C GLU A 7 3.68 7.49 7.09
N VAL A 8 2.42 7.08 6.98
CA VAL A 8 1.68 6.37 8.02
C VAL A 8 1.67 4.89 7.67
N PHE A 9 2.43 4.10 8.40
CA PHE A 9 2.52 2.65 8.19
C PHE A 9 1.32 1.90 8.76
N GLY A 10 1.06 0.72 8.21
CA GLY A 10 0.09 -0.23 8.71
C GLY A 10 0.30 -0.51 10.20
N SER A 11 -0.78 -0.49 10.97
CA SER A 11 -0.73 -0.65 12.43
C SER A 11 -1.67 -1.73 12.95
N THR A 12 -2.58 -2.22 12.11
CA THR A 12 -3.55 -3.26 12.44
C THR A 12 -3.76 -4.20 11.26
N THR A 13 -4.12 -5.45 11.54
CA THR A 13 -4.60 -6.39 10.53
C THR A 13 -6.03 -6.80 10.81
N PHE A 14 -6.78 -7.17 9.78
CA PHE A 14 -8.17 -7.62 9.91
C PHE A 14 -8.33 -9.05 9.42
N THR A 15 -8.71 -9.22 8.15
CA THR A 15 -8.78 -10.54 7.52
C THR A 15 -7.36 -11.01 7.19
N LEU A 16 -7.05 -12.27 7.53
CA LEU A 16 -5.93 -13.00 6.98
C LEU A 16 -6.49 -14.35 6.51
N LEU A 17 -6.39 -14.60 5.21
CA LEU A 17 -6.72 -15.88 4.61
C LEU A 17 -5.41 -16.55 4.22
N PRO A 18 -5.07 -17.71 4.80
CA PRO A 18 -3.98 -18.52 4.29
C PRO A 18 -4.36 -19.00 2.89
N GLY A 19 -3.44 -18.86 1.93
CA GLY A 19 -3.73 -19.21 0.54
C GLY A 19 -3.95 -20.70 0.35
N SER A 20 -4.90 -21.06 -0.51
CA SER A 20 -5.22 -22.45 -0.84
C SER A 20 -4.87 -22.80 -2.29
N ILE A 21 -3.97 -22.04 -2.94
CA ILE A 21 -3.58 -22.30 -4.33
C ILE A 21 -2.62 -23.48 -4.39
N ALA A 22 -2.82 -24.35 -5.37
CA ALA A 22 -1.88 -25.41 -5.69
C ALA A 22 -0.50 -24.84 -6.00
N GLY A 23 0.51 -25.25 -5.24
CA GLY A 23 1.89 -24.78 -5.41
C GLY A 23 2.37 -23.79 -4.36
N ALA A 24 1.59 -23.49 -3.30
CA ALA A 24 2.11 -22.82 -2.11
C ALA A 24 3.19 -23.68 -1.42
N ASP A 25 4.23 -23.05 -0.85
CA ASP A 25 5.35 -23.75 -0.23
C ASP A 25 4.97 -24.48 1.07
N PHE A 26 3.97 -23.94 1.80
CA PHE A 26 3.47 -24.52 3.05
C PHE A 26 1.95 -24.54 3.10
N PRO A 27 1.34 -25.50 3.82
CA PRO A 27 -0.06 -25.40 4.20
C PRO A 27 -0.21 -24.26 5.23
N GLY A 28 -1.04 -23.25 4.93
CA GLY A 28 -1.26 -22.11 5.84
C GLY A 28 -0.54 -20.84 5.39
N SER A 29 -0.17 -19.98 6.35
CA SER A 29 0.61 -18.77 6.11
C SER A 29 2.11 -19.07 6.13
N TYR A 30 2.86 -18.38 5.28
CA TYR A 30 4.31 -18.51 5.21
C TYR A 30 4.94 -17.21 4.69
N GLY A 31 6.26 -17.12 4.83
CA GLY A 31 7.01 -15.93 4.43
C GLY A 31 8.46 -16.09 4.86
N GLY A 32 9.05 -15.03 5.40
CA GLY A 32 10.36 -15.15 6.04
C GLY A 32 11.06 -13.82 6.29
N ASP A 33 12.38 -13.86 6.27
CA ASP A 33 13.27 -12.72 6.51
C ASP A 33 14.36 -12.74 5.44
N VAL A 34 14.52 -11.65 4.69
CA VAL A 34 15.52 -11.53 3.61
C VAL A 34 16.96 -11.70 4.13
N ALA A 35 17.23 -11.33 5.38
CA ALA A 35 18.52 -11.54 6.04
C ALA A 35 18.64 -12.94 6.68
N GLY A 36 17.54 -13.70 6.70
CA GLY A 36 17.40 -14.97 7.38
C GLY A 36 16.91 -16.10 6.47
N ALA A 37 16.00 -16.91 6.98
CA ALA A 37 15.47 -18.07 6.28
C ALA A 37 14.13 -17.77 5.64
N PHE A 38 13.98 -18.19 4.38
CA PHE A 38 12.73 -18.17 3.63
C PHE A 38 12.80 -19.21 2.49
N PRO A 39 11.65 -19.74 2.04
CA PRO A 39 10.34 -19.59 2.67
C PRO A 39 10.25 -20.42 3.96
N VAL A 40 9.52 -19.93 4.97
CA VAL A 40 9.24 -20.62 6.24
C VAL A 40 7.77 -20.51 6.62
N ALA A 41 7.21 -21.57 7.20
CA ALA A 41 5.85 -21.54 7.74
C ALA A 41 5.73 -20.54 8.91
N LEU A 42 4.62 -19.82 8.95
CA LEU A 42 4.31 -18.83 9.98
C LEU A 42 3.01 -19.21 10.71
N ASP A 43 2.95 -18.97 12.01
CA ASP A 43 1.66 -18.94 12.69
C ASP A 43 0.90 -17.64 12.36
N ASP A 44 -0.40 -17.62 12.61
CA ASP A 44 -1.28 -16.49 12.26
C ASP A 44 -0.84 -15.17 12.94
N ALA A 45 -0.35 -15.24 14.18
CA ALA A 45 0.11 -14.06 14.91
C ALA A 45 1.37 -13.46 14.28
N THR A 46 2.33 -14.31 13.91
CA THR A 46 3.59 -13.90 13.27
C THR A 46 3.32 -13.35 11.87
N ALA A 47 2.52 -14.07 11.06
CA ALA A 47 2.12 -13.62 9.73
C ALA A 47 1.48 -12.23 9.74
N ARG A 48 0.60 -11.95 10.70
CA ARG A 48 -0.01 -10.62 10.88
C ARG A 48 1.00 -9.57 11.30
N SER A 49 1.97 -9.92 12.13
CA SER A 49 2.97 -8.96 12.61
C SER A 49 3.94 -8.51 11.52
N TYR A 50 4.19 -9.36 10.52
CA TYR A 50 5.17 -9.09 9.47
C TYR A 50 4.73 -8.01 8.48
N VAL A 51 3.44 -7.67 8.41
CA VAL A 51 2.93 -6.65 7.48
C VAL A 51 2.64 -5.30 8.16
N LEU A 52 3.14 -5.12 9.39
CA LEU A 52 2.90 -3.95 10.22
C LEU A 52 4.19 -3.18 10.49
N GLY A 53 4.07 -1.87 10.60
CA GLY A 53 5.23 -0.98 10.76
C GLY A 53 5.92 -0.69 9.42
N GLY A 54 7.13 -0.15 9.52
CA GLY A 54 7.97 0.14 8.36
C GLY A 54 8.71 -1.10 7.86
N PRO A 55 9.28 -1.04 6.65
CA PRO A 55 10.02 -2.15 6.06
C PRO A 55 11.15 -2.61 6.98
N ASP A 56 11.15 -3.90 7.31
CA ASP A 56 12.18 -4.50 8.17
C ASP A 56 12.84 -5.74 7.56
N GLY A 57 12.47 -6.08 6.31
CA GLY A 57 12.97 -7.23 5.59
C GLY A 57 12.28 -8.54 5.98
N LYS A 58 11.33 -8.52 6.93
CA LYS A 58 10.41 -9.64 7.13
C LYS A 58 9.24 -9.48 6.19
N PHE A 59 8.71 -10.59 5.69
CA PHE A 59 7.63 -10.54 4.72
C PHE A 59 6.66 -11.70 4.88
N LEU A 60 5.40 -11.42 4.55
CA LEU A 60 4.34 -12.40 4.39
C LEU A 60 4.19 -12.72 2.90
N THR A 61 4.37 -13.97 2.52
CA THR A 61 4.14 -14.41 1.14
C THR A 61 2.65 -14.64 0.91
N LEU A 62 2.12 -14.03 -0.16
CA LEU A 62 0.71 -14.08 -0.51
C LEU A 62 0.50 -14.81 -1.84
N PRO A 63 0.48 -16.16 -1.88
CA PRO A 63 0.14 -16.93 -3.08
C PRO A 63 -1.27 -16.60 -3.58
N GLY A 64 -1.39 -16.08 -4.78
CA GLY A 64 -2.60 -15.46 -5.30
C GLY A 64 -2.66 -15.47 -6.82
N GLN A 65 -3.57 -14.67 -7.36
CA GLN A 65 -3.65 -14.34 -8.77
C GLN A 65 -4.00 -12.86 -8.93
N THR A 66 -3.82 -12.32 -10.12
CA THR A 66 -4.29 -10.97 -10.50
C THR A 66 -5.54 -11.02 -11.36
N GLY A 67 -6.20 -9.88 -11.54
CA GLY A 67 -7.35 -9.75 -12.42
C GLY A 67 -8.59 -10.47 -11.90
N THR A 68 -8.70 -10.63 -10.57
CA THR A 68 -9.91 -11.16 -9.95
C THR A 68 -11.04 -10.14 -10.12
N PRO A 69 -12.17 -10.51 -10.75
CA PRO A 69 -13.26 -9.55 -10.97
C PRO A 69 -13.86 -9.05 -9.66
N SER A 70 -14.26 -7.78 -9.63
CA SER A 70 -15.01 -7.23 -8.50
C SER A 70 -16.28 -8.03 -8.21
N GLY A 71 -16.50 -8.35 -6.93
CA GLY A 71 -17.59 -9.21 -6.46
C GLY A 71 -17.31 -10.72 -6.52
N ALA A 72 -16.22 -11.16 -7.15
CA ALA A 72 -15.78 -12.54 -7.08
C ALA A 72 -14.94 -12.79 -5.80
N PRO A 73 -14.98 -14.00 -5.22
CA PRO A 73 -14.08 -14.36 -4.13
C PRO A 73 -12.64 -14.38 -4.65
N PHE A 74 -11.71 -13.79 -3.90
CA PHE A 74 -10.29 -13.84 -4.21
C PHE A 74 -9.74 -15.26 -3.98
N PRO A 75 -9.22 -15.94 -5.01
CA PRO A 75 -8.78 -17.32 -4.87
C PRO A 75 -7.28 -17.36 -4.53
N GLY A 76 -6.93 -17.00 -3.30
CA GLY A 76 -5.54 -16.94 -2.84
C GLY A 76 -5.37 -16.50 -1.39
N ALA A 77 -4.12 -16.39 -0.96
CA ALA A 77 -3.75 -15.78 0.30
C ALA A 77 -4.02 -14.28 0.24
N TYR A 78 -4.58 -13.77 1.32
CA TYR A 78 -5.07 -12.41 1.36
C TYR A 78 -4.93 -11.84 2.76
N VAL A 79 -4.44 -10.61 2.86
CA VAL A 79 -4.33 -9.89 4.13
C VAL A 79 -4.90 -8.49 4.00
N GLU A 80 -5.59 -8.04 5.05
CA GLU A 80 -6.06 -6.66 5.18
C GLU A 80 -5.23 -5.91 6.20
N VAL A 81 -4.64 -4.80 5.77
CA VAL A 81 -3.83 -3.90 6.59
C VAL A 81 -4.57 -2.58 6.81
N GLY A 82 -4.75 -2.23 8.07
CA GLY A 82 -5.37 -0.99 8.54
C GLY A 82 -4.38 0.04 9.03
N PHE A 83 -4.86 1.28 9.09
CA PHE A 83 -4.13 2.43 9.57
C PHE A 83 -4.85 2.99 10.80
N GLY A 84 -4.14 3.72 11.65
CA GLY A 84 -4.73 4.32 12.88
C GLY A 84 -5.88 5.30 12.61
N ALA A 85 -6.11 5.68 11.35
CA ALA A 85 -7.25 6.46 10.88
C ALA A 85 -7.59 6.11 9.43
N ASN A 86 -8.80 6.45 8.99
CA ASN A 86 -9.19 6.41 7.59
C ASN A 86 -8.31 7.35 6.76
N PHE A 87 -8.13 7.04 5.48
CA PHE A 87 -7.31 7.81 4.55
C PHE A 87 -8.09 8.22 3.31
N ALA A 88 -7.75 9.39 2.77
CA ALA A 88 -8.42 9.97 1.61
C ALA A 88 -7.81 9.48 0.30
N ALA A 89 -8.56 9.62 -0.78
CA ALA A 89 -8.07 9.37 -2.14
C ALA A 89 -7.00 10.39 -2.58
N SER A 90 -6.74 11.47 -1.86
CA SER A 90 -5.65 12.42 -2.20
C SER A 90 -4.25 11.94 -1.78
N GLY A 91 -4.14 10.77 -1.14
CA GLY A 91 -2.87 10.19 -0.71
C GLY A 91 -2.20 9.29 -1.75
N LEU A 92 -0.99 8.85 -1.42
CA LEU A 92 -0.33 7.72 -2.08
C LEU A 92 -0.45 6.48 -1.19
N LEU A 93 -0.78 5.36 -1.81
CA LEU A 93 -0.56 4.04 -1.23
C LEU A 93 0.84 3.57 -1.62
N ASN A 94 1.66 3.22 -0.63
CA ASN A 94 2.93 2.58 -0.85
C ASN A 94 2.87 1.13 -0.36
N ILE A 95 3.34 0.21 -1.18
CA ILE A 95 3.47 -1.21 -0.87
C ILE A 95 4.94 -1.55 -1.00
N TYR A 96 5.51 -2.06 0.09
CA TYR A 96 6.88 -2.52 0.18
C TYR A 96 6.90 -4.02 0.06
N GLU A 97 7.79 -4.51 -0.78
CA GLU A 97 7.82 -5.88 -1.21
C GLU A 97 9.30 -6.29 -1.29
N THR A 98 9.58 -7.54 -0.94
CA THR A 98 10.91 -8.13 -0.87
C THR A 98 11.07 -9.30 -1.83
N GLY A 99 11.17 -9.02 -3.13
CA GLY A 99 11.24 -10.07 -4.15
C GLY A 99 11.95 -9.65 -5.44
N ASP A 100 11.64 -10.33 -6.54
CA ASP A 100 12.19 -10.09 -7.88
C ASP A 100 11.23 -9.23 -8.73
N ASN A 101 11.76 -8.55 -9.75
CA ASN A 101 10.92 -7.64 -10.54
C ASN A 101 9.77 -8.39 -11.26
N ALA A 102 8.68 -7.67 -11.55
CA ALA A 102 7.49 -8.17 -12.27
C ALA A 102 6.53 -9.07 -11.49
N GLU A 103 6.59 -9.06 -10.16
CA GLU A 103 5.52 -9.60 -9.31
C GLU A 103 4.30 -8.68 -9.32
N SER A 104 3.11 -9.24 -9.22
CA SER A 104 1.88 -8.46 -9.30
C SER A 104 0.95 -8.71 -8.12
N ALA A 105 0.36 -7.66 -7.57
CA ALA A 105 -0.61 -7.74 -6.49
C ALA A 105 -1.99 -7.28 -6.96
N GLN A 106 -3.02 -8.02 -6.57
CA GLN A 106 -4.40 -7.57 -6.56
C GLN A 106 -4.64 -6.77 -5.28
N ILE A 107 -5.07 -5.51 -5.45
CA ILE A 107 -5.34 -4.58 -4.36
C ILE A 107 -6.84 -4.39 -4.19
N PHE A 108 -7.28 -4.34 -2.93
CA PHE A 108 -8.63 -4.02 -2.50
C PHE A 108 -8.60 -2.83 -1.55
N LEU A 109 -9.02 -1.66 -2.01
CA LEU A 109 -9.19 -0.49 -1.15
C LEU A 109 -10.60 -0.49 -0.56
N TRP A 110 -10.72 -0.86 0.71
CA TRP A 110 -12.01 -0.90 1.39
C TRP A 110 -12.47 0.49 1.80
N SER A 111 -13.71 0.84 1.48
CA SER A 111 -14.32 2.11 1.87
C SER A 111 -15.05 2.01 3.21
N ASP A 112 -15.24 3.16 3.83
CA ASP A 112 -15.98 3.37 5.07
C ASP A 112 -17.44 2.89 5.06
N ASN A 113 -18.03 2.74 3.88
CA ASN A 113 -19.37 2.17 3.71
C ASN A 113 -19.38 0.65 3.47
N GLY A 114 -18.22 -0.02 3.53
CA GLY A 114 -18.07 -1.46 3.33
C GLY A 114 -17.89 -1.92 1.88
N GLY A 115 -17.95 -1.02 0.91
CA GLY A 115 -17.55 -1.29 -0.48
C GLY A 115 -16.03 -1.41 -0.65
N ASN A 116 -15.57 -1.70 -1.86
CA ASN A 116 -14.15 -1.60 -2.19
C ASN A 116 -13.90 -1.20 -3.65
N VAL A 117 -12.72 -0.63 -3.89
CA VAL A 117 -12.14 -0.39 -5.21
C VAL A 117 -11.04 -1.41 -5.43
N GLN A 118 -11.05 -2.08 -6.58
CA GLN A 118 -10.08 -3.14 -6.91
C GLN A 118 -9.27 -2.76 -8.13
N PHE A 119 -7.98 -3.09 -8.10
CA PHE A 119 -7.06 -2.94 -9.23
C PHE A 119 -5.84 -3.83 -9.04
N ASP A 120 -5.12 -4.10 -10.13
CA ASP A 120 -3.84 -4.78 -10.10
C ASP A 120 -2.69 -3.77 -10.13
N VAL A 121 -1.60 -4.11 -9.45
CA VAL A 121 -0.32 -3.40 -9.54
C VAL A 121 0.79 -4.41 -9.83
N THR A 122 1.77 -4.00 -10.62
CA THR A 122 2.96 -4.81 -10.90
C THR A 122 4.20 -4.06 -10.45
N ARG A 123 5.09 -4.75 -9.72
CA ARG A 123 6.34 -4.18 -9.25
C ARG A 123 7.29 -3.95 -10.43
N GLY A 124 7.84 -2.73 -10.46
CA GLY A 124 8.97 -2.40 -11.34
C GLY A 124 10.31 -2.83 -10.72
N ALA A 125 11.38 -2.12 -11.06
CA ALA A 125 12.72 -2.38 -10.54
C ALA A 125 12.94 -1.94 -9.08
N SER A 126 11.97 -1.23 -8.49
CA SER A 126 12.02 -0.75 -7.11
C SER A 126 11.37 -1.76 -6.17
N GLY A 127 11.92 -1.99 -4.98
CA GLY A 127 11.26 -2.75 -3.88
C GLY A 127 10.07 -2.03 -3.23
N ARG A 128 9.46 -1.09 -3.97
CA ARG A 128 8.32 -0.30 -3.54
C ARG A 128 7.44 0.04 -4.74
N ILE A 129 6.14 -0.21 -4.58
CA ILE A 129 5.09 0.22 -5.48
C ILE A 129 4.42 1.43 -4.85
N SER A 130 4.29 2.53 -5.61
CA SER A 130 3.57 3.73 -5.17
C SER A 130 2.39 3.99 -6.11
N VAL A 131 1.18 4.04 -5.55
CA VAL A 131 -0.07 4.23 -6.26
C VAL A 131 -0.67 5.57 -5.85
N ASP A 132 -0.91 6.45 -6.82
CA ASP A 132 -1.65 7.68 -6.61
C ASP A 132 -3.15 7.36 -6.50
N LEU A 133 -3.70 7.55 -5.30
CA LEU A 133 -5.08 7.20 -5.01
C LEU A 133 -6.08 8.17 -5.65
N SER A 134 -5.64 9.33 -6.14
CA SER A 134 -6.53 10.36 -6.66
C SER A 134 -7.26 9.88 -7.93
N SER A 135 -6.62 8.95 -8.65
CA SER A 135 -7.19 8.23 -9.79
C SER A 135 -8.47 7.44 -9.43
N TYR A 136 -8.67 7.11 -8.15
CA TYR A 136 -9.81 6.33 -7.66
C TYR A 136 -10.85 7.16 -6.91
N ALA A 137 -10.68 8.48 -6.80
CA ALA A 137 -11.59 9.36 -6.08
C ALA A 137 -13.03 9.31 -6.65
N SER A 138 -13.16 9.35 -7.97
CA SER A 138 -14.47 9.23 -8.65
C SER A 138 -15.13 7.88 -8.40
N THR A 139 -14.35 6.80 -8.39
CA THR A 139 -14.87 5.45 -8.13
C THR A 139 -15.31 5.31 -6.68
N LEU A 140 -14.54 5.83 -5.72
CA LEU A 140 -14.89 5.88 -4.30
C LEU A 140 -16.23 6.60 -4.09
N ALA A 141 -16.41 7.76 -4.72
CA ALA A 141 -17.67 8.51 -4.65
C ALA A 141 -18.84 7.74 -5.31
N LEU A 142 -18.60 7.08 -6.44
CA LEU A 142 -19.62 6.29 -7.14
C LEU A 142 -20.13 5.12 -6.30
N ILE A 143 -19.25 4.44 -5.57
CA ILE A 143 -19.64 3.37 -4.63
C ILE A 143 -20.23 3.92 -3.33
N GLY A 144 -20.34 5.24 -3.17
CA GLY A 144 -20.90 5.92 -2.00
C GLY A 144 -19.99 5.97 -0.77
N GLY A 145 -18.69 5.73 -0.95
CA GLY A 145 -17.69 5.85 0.12
C GLY A 145 -17.17 7.28 0.23
N THR A 146 -16.69 7.67 1.40
CA THR A 146 -16.08 9.00 1.63
C THR A 146 -14.59 8.94 2.00
N ALA A 147 -14.14 7.78 2.48
CA ALA A 147 -12.73 7.50 2.75
C ALA A 147 -12.43 6.01 2.60
N PHE A 148 -11.16 5.68 2.46
CA PHE A 148 -10.67 4.32 2.57
C PHE A 148 -10.30 4.00 4.02
N THR A 149 -10.47 2.74 4.41
CA THR A 149 -10.32 2.26 5.80
C THR A 149 -9.14 1.30 5.96
N LYS A 150 -8.88 0.49 4.93
CA LYS A 150 -7.84 -0.56 4.93
C LYS A 150 -7.51 -0.98 3.50
N VAL A 151 -6.35 -1.61 3.35
CA VAL A 151 -5.84 -2.14 2.09
C VAL A 151 -5.82 -3.67 2.20
N GLY A 152 -6.59 -4.34 1.36
CA GLY A 152 -6.51 -5.77 1.14
C GLY A 152 -5.50 -6.08 0.04
N ILE A 153 -4.66 -7.08 0.25
CA ILE A 153 -3.57 -7.45 -0.66
C ILE A 153 -3.53 -8.97 -0.79
N GLY A 154 -3.43 -9.44 -2.03
CA GLY A 154 -3.01 -10.77 -2.41
C GLY A 154 -2.28 -10.65 -3.76
N GLY A 155 -1.51 -11.66 -4.20
CA GLY A 155 -0.77 -11.45 -5.44
C GLY A 155 -0.18 -12.69 -6.06
N LEU A 156 0.36 -12.53 -7.26
CA LEU A 156 1.01 -13.57 -8.01
C LEU A 156 2.50 -13.24 -8.11
N ASP A 157 3.29 -14.23 -7.73
CA ASP A 157 4.67 -14.35 -8.16
C ASP A 157 4.87 -15.70 -8.85
N LEU A 158 5.48 -15.66 -10.03
CA LEU A 158 5.77 -16.83 -10.85
C LEU A 158 7.25 -17.23 -10.79
N ASN A 159 8.15 -16.38 -10.28
CA ASN A 159 9.58 -16.52 -10.49
C ASN A 159 10.42 -16.42 -9.21
N GLY A 160 9.87 -15.96 -8.10
CA GLY A 160 10.60 -15.84 -6.84
C GLY A 160 10.82 -17.15 -6.08
N ALA A 161 11.64 -17.00 -5.04
CA ALA A 161 12.07 -18.08 -4.16
C ALA A 161 10.92 -18.61 -3.29
N SER A 162 9.99 -17.72 -2.89
CA SER A 162 8.72 -18.04 -2.26
C SER A 162 7.60 -18.00 -3.31
N LYS A 163 6.55 -18.79 -3.17
CA LYS A 163 5.46 -18.85 -4.17
C LYS A 163 4.35 -17.84 -3.93
N GLY A 164 4.61 -16.55 -4.10
CA GLY A 164 3.58 -15.52 -4.01
C GLY A 164 4.16 -14.12 -3.88
N PHE A 165 3.29 -13.12 -3.72
CA PHE A 165 3.74 -11.74 -3.51
C PHE A 165 4.30 -11.58 -2.09
N ASP A 166 5.58 -11.22 -1.96
CA ASP A 166 6.30 -11.14 -0.68
C ASP A 166 6.14 -9.75 -0.02
N LEU A 167 5.03 -9.58 0.71
CA LEU A 167 4.63 -8.30 1.32
C LEU A 167 5.40 -8.03 2.63
N ASP A 168 6.18 -6.95 2.66
CA ASP A 168 6.91 -6.47 3.85
C ASP A 168 6.12 -5.38 4.59
N ALA A 169 5.68 -4.33 3.90
CA ALA A 169 4.96 -3.24 4.56
C ALA A 169 3.96 -2.54 3.65
N VAL A 170 3.01 -1.83 4.28
CA VAL A 170 2.06 -0.96 3.61
C VAL A 170 2.05 0.40 4.31
N SER A 171 2.10 1.48 3.55
CA SER A 171 2.00 2.84 4.09
C SER A 171 1.09 3.74 3.26
N ILE A 172 0.54 4.76 3.90
CA ILE A 172 -0.14 5.87 3.23
C ILE A 172 0.64 7.15 3.48
N SER A 173 0.90 7.94 2.44
CA SER A 173 1.46 9.28 2.56
C SER A 173 0.54 10.32 1.95
N ALA A 174 0.41 11.48 2.57
CA ALA A 174 -0.22 12.63 1.93
C ALA A 174 0.62 13.11 0.74
N VAL A 175 -0.03 13.47 -0.37
CA VAL A 175 0.61 14.29 -1.40
C VAL A 175 0.41 15.74 -0.99
N PRO A 176 1.48 16.54 -0.77
CA PRO A 176 1.29 17.96 -0.49
C PRO A 176 0.58 18.61 -1.67
N GLU A 177 -0.59 19.21 -1.41
CA GLU A 177 -1.41 19.77 -2.48
C GLU A 177 -0.62 20.85 -3.25
N PRO A 178 -0.70 20.85 -4.61
CA PRO A 178 -0.02 21.86 -5.44
C PRO A 178 -0.35 23.30 -5.01
N GLU A 179 -1.56 23.50 -4.52
CA GLU A 179 -2.07 24.77 -4.01
C GLU A 179 -1.26 25.24 -2.80
N THR A 180 -0.88 24.35 -1.87
CA THR A 180 -0.06 24.75 -0.72
C THR A 180 1.28 25.35 -1.18
N TYR A 181 1.88 24.80 -2.23
CA TYR A 181 3.07 25.39 -2.85
C TYR A 181 2.77 26.73 -3.52
N ALA A 182 1.65 26.86 -4.23
CA ALA A 182 1.23 28.11 -4.85
C ALA A 182 0.96 29.21 -3.82
N LEU A 183 0.32 28.88 -2.69
CA LEU A 183 0.03 29.79 -1.58
C LEU A 183 1.31 30.19 -0.83
N MET A 184 2.24 29.26 -0.64
CA MET A 184 3.57 29.55 -0.08
C MET A 184 4.35 30.48 -1.01
N LEU A 185 4.36 30.21 -2.31
CA LEU A 185 5.01 31.06 -3.31
C LEU A 185 4.33 32.44 -3.42
N ALA A 186 3.00 32.50 -3.36
CA ALA A 186 2.27 33.76 -3.33
C ALA A 186 2.61 34.57 -2.07
N GLY A 187 2.67 33.92 -0.91
CA GLY A 187 3.11 34.54 0.35
C GLY A 187 4.52 35.10 0.26
N LEU A 188 5.46 34.33 -0.29
CA LEU A 188 6.85 34.78 -0.54
C LEU A 188 6.90 35.95 -1.54
N GLY A 189 6.06 35.93 -2.58
CA GLY A 189 5.93 37.02 -3.54
C GLY A 189 5.49 38.33 -2.88
N VAL A 190 4.49 38.27 -1.99
CA VAL A 190 4.00 39.43 -1.23
C VAL A 190 5.09 39.97 -0.29
N VAL A 191 5.79 39.11 0.44
CA VAL A 191 6.89 39.51 1.34
C VAL A 191 8.04 40.16 0.56
N GLY A 192 8.44 39.57 -0.57
CA GLY A 192 9.46 40.14 -1.45
C GLY A 192 9.07 41.52 -2.00
N TRP A 193 7.81 41.68 -2.38
CA TRP A 193 7.28 42.97 -2.84
C TRP A 193 7.28 44.04 -1.74
N MET A 194 6.87 43.68 -0.51
CA MET A 194 6.92 44.59 0.63
C MET A 194 8.36 44.99 0.99
N ALA A 195 9.30 44.05 0.96
CA ALA A 195 10.72 44.33 1.22
C ALA A 195 11.32 45.29 0.18
N ARG A 196 10.93 45.15 -1.10
CA ARG A 196 11.30 46.11 -2.15
C ARG A 196 10.78 47.51 -1.86
N ARG A 197 9.51 47.63 -1.43
CA ARG A 197 8.89 48.93 -1.14
C ARG A 197 9.59 49.67 0.01
N ARG A 198 10.07 48.96 1.03
CA ARG A 198 10.82 49.54 2.16
C ARG A 198 12.21 50.05 1.81
N ARG A 199 12.82 49.59 0.70
CA ARG A 199 14.12 50.11 0.22
C ARG A 199 13.97 51.32 -0.71
N SER A 200 12.78 51.55 -1.24
CA SER A 200 12.47 52.67 -2.14
C SER A 200 11.90 53.89 -1.40
N THR A 201 11.91 53.86 -0.06
CA THR A 201 11.56 54.94 0.88
C THR A 201 12.72 55.12 1.82
#